data_AF-M1D7K7-F1
#
_entry.id   AF-M1D7K7-F1
#
_cell.length_a   1.000
_cell.length_b   1.000
_cell.length_c   1.000
_cell.angle_alpha   90.00
_cell.angle_beta   90.00
_cell.angle_gamma   90.00
#
_symmetry.space_group_name_H-M   'P 1'
#
loop_
_entity.id
_entity.type
_entity.pdbx_description
1 polymer ?
#
loop_
_entity_poly.entity_id
_entity_poly.type
_entity_poly.pdbx_seq_one_letter_code
_entity_poly.pdbx_strand_id
1 'polypeptide(L)'
;MLICREFPVVNGKALQFIYGSKQFKTKGGLAAGTATTNVYRNSQFKKTMKAMQTPCCSPDEVIFGPDFNQSLYCHLLCGLILRNEVQVVSSTFAHSIVHAFRKFEQVWQELVANIRDGVLSSRVTVPSIRSAMSKLLKPDPELADAIYNKCIRLSNWYGLIPELFPNTRYIYGIMTGSMEPYLKKLRHYAGELPLLSADYGSSEGWIGANVNPELPPELVTYAVLPNIGYFEFIPLVENVDGVEATPVGLTEVKLGEEYEIVVTNFAGMILFFPSLEMLFLGNTYMQ
;
A
#
# COMPACT_ATOMS: atom_id res chain seq x y z
N MET A 1 13.03 -1.56 9.18
CA MET A 1 13.69 -0.27 9.53
C MET A 1 14.92 -0.01 8.65
N LEU A 2 14.88 -0.37 7.36
CA LEU A 2 15.93 -0.09 6.37
C LEU A 2 15.50 1.04 5.44
N ILE A 3 14.24 1.00 4.97
CA ILE A 3 13.63 2.06 4.15
C ILE A 3 13.72 3.44 4.81
N CYS A 4 13.40 3.57 6.11
CA CYS A 4 13.50 4.86 6.80
C CYS A 4 14.95 5.38 6.95
N ARG A 5 15.94 4.49 6.84
CA ARG A 5 17.37 4.85 6.89
C ARG A 5 17.84 5.36 5.53
N GLU A 6 17.54 4.62 4.46
CA GLU A 6 17.95 4.98 3.09
C GLU A 6 17.11 6.13 2.51
N PHE A 7 15.82 6.18 2.87
CA PHE A 7 14.87 7.20 2.43
C PHE A 7 14.25 7.91 3.64
N PRO A 8 14.99 8.78 4.34
CA PRO A 8 14.47 9.48 5.50
C PRO A 8 13.31 10.39 5.09
N VAL A 9 12.27 10.47 5.92
CA VAL A 9 11.15 11.40 5.80
C VAL A 9 11.25 12.35 6.98
N VAL A 10 11.28 13.66 6.72
CA VAL A 10 11.48 14.67 7.77
C VAL A 10 10.31 15.63 7.74
N ASN A 11 9.48 15.59 8.79
CA ASN A 11 8.31 16.46 8.98
C ASN A 11 7.34 16.48 7.77
N GLY A 12 7.20 15.36 7.07
CA GLY A 12 6.30 15.20 5.93
C GLY A 12 5.02 14.42 6.28
N LYS A 13 4.11 14.33 5.30
CA LYS A 13 2.91 13.49 5.33
C LYS A 13 2.98 12.42 4.25
N ALA A 14 2.21 11.36 4.44
CA ALA A 14 2.02 10.31 3.44
C ALA A 14 0.61 10.40 2.82
N LEU A 15 0.52 10.40 1.50
CA LEU A 15 -0.71 10.14 0.78
C LEU A 15 -0.92 8.62 0.72
N GLN A 16 -1.73 8.10 1.64
CA GLN A 16 -1.97 6.66 1.77
C GLN A 16 -3.38 6.32 1.27
N PHE A 17 -3.45 5.50 0.22
CA PHE A 17 -4.70 4.92 -0.27
C PHE A 17 -5.00 3.65 0.53
N ILE A 18 -5.46 3.84 1.76
CA ILE A 18 -5.77 2.78 2.72
C ILE A 18 -7.26 2.78 3.04
N TYR A 19 -7.86 1.60 3.03
CA TYR A 19 -9.30 1.42 3.19
C TYR A 19 -9.53 0.45 4.35
N GLY A 20 -10.25 0.91 5.37
CA GLY A 20 -10.71 0.06 6.45
C GLY A 20 -12.08 -0.54 6.12
N SER A 21 -12.17 -1.87 6.10
CA SER A 21 -13.44 -2.59 5.95
C SER A 21 -14.30 -2.49 7.21
N LYS A 22 -15.58 -2.86 7.10
CA LYS A 22 -16.43 -3.05 8.28
C LYS A 22 -15.98 -4.28 9.04
N GLN A 23 -15.67 -4.12 10.32
CA GLN A 23 -15.60 -5.25 11.24
C GLN A 23 -17.02 -5.76 11.51
N PHE A 24 -17.22 -7.07 11.44
CA PHE A 24 -18.44 -7.72 11.89
C PHE A 24 -18.14 -8.53 13.15
N LYS A 25 -19.16 -8.79 13.96
CA LYS A 25 -19.02 -9.70 15.10
C LYS A 25 -19.37 -11.11 14.65
N THR A 26 -18.53 -12.07 14.99
CA THR A 26 -18.85 -13.49 14.85
C THR A 26 -19.98 -13.85 15.80
N LYS A 27 -20.61 -15.02 15.59
CA LYS A 27 -21.64 -15.54 16.51
C LYS A 27 -21.12 -15.69 17.95
N GLY A 28 -19.81 -15.86 18.13
CA GLY A 28 -19.13 -15.90 19.44
C GLY A 28 -18.75 -14.54 20.02
N GLY A 29 -19.14 -13.42 19.39
CA GLY A 29 -18.91 -12.07 19.90
C GLY A 29 -17.54 -11.45 19.56
N LEU A 30 -16.65 -12.19 18.90
CA LEU A 30 -15.33 -11.71 18.46
C LEU A 30 -15.46 -10.82 17.22
N ALA A 31 -14.63 -9.78 17.14
CA ALA A 31 -14.57 -8.93 15.96
C ALA A 31 -13.74 -9.60 14.83
N ALA A 32 -14.31 -9.66 13.63
CA ALA A 32 -13.68 -10.18 12.42
C ALA A 32 -13.69 -9.11 11.32
N GLY A 33 -12.62 -9.05 10.53
CA GLY A 33 -12.42 -8.09 9.44
C GLY A 33 -11.09 -8.38 8.73
N THR A 34 -10.77 -7.64 7.66
CA THR A 34 -9.49 -7.85 6.96
C THR A 34 -8.30 -7.55 7.88
N ALA A 35 -7.16 -8.22 7.68
CA ALA A 35 -5.95 -7.99 8.46
C ALA A 35 -5.55 -6.50 8.46
N THR A 36 -5.59 -5.85 7.30
CA THR A 36 -5.34 -4.41 7.12
C THR A 36 -6.29 -3.55 7.95
N THR A 37 -7.57 -3.89 8.03
CA THR A 37 -8.55 -3.15 8.84
C THR A 37 -8.21 -3.22 10.33
N ASN A 38 -7.83 -4.41 10.81
CA ASN A 38 -7.43 -4.61 12.20
C ASN A 38 -6.13 -3.85 12.52
N VAL A 39 -5.17 -3.87 11.59
CA VAL A 39 -3.92 -3.11 11.71
C VAL A 39 -4.18 -1.61 11.75
N TYR A 40 -4.95 -1.04 10.82
CA TYR A 40 -5.20 0.41 10.77
C TYR A 40 -5.96 0.94 11.99
N ARG A 41 -6.83 0.11 12.59
CA ARG A 41 -7.55 0.45 13.83
C ARG A 41 -6.70 0.28 15.09
N ASN A 42 -5.58 -0.42 15.01
CA ASN A 42 -4.73 -0.66 16.17
C ASN A 42 -4.04 0.63 16.60
N SER A 43 -4.14 0.97 17.89
CA SER A 43 -3.46 2.14 18.48
C SER A 43 -1.94 2.09 18.30
N GLN A 44 -1.36 0.88 18.28
CA GLN A 44 0.06 0.67 18.03
C GLN A 44 0.43 1.03 16.59
N PHE A 45 -0.40 0.73 15.59
CA PHE A 45 -0.15 1.17 14.21
C PHE A 45 -0.09 2.70 14.12
N LYS A 46 -1.04 3.40 14.77
CA LYS A 46 -1.02 4.88 14.84
C LYS A 46 0.24 5.41 15.52
N LYS A 47 0.70 4.77 16.61
CA LYS A 47 1.97 5.11 17.28
C LYS A 47 3.18 4.83 16.40
N THR A 48 3.21 3.71 15.69
CA THR A 48 4.28 3.32 14.76
C THR A 48 4.36 4.28 13.58
N MET A 49 3.25 4.65 12.94
CA MET A 49 3.22 5.64 11.86
C MET A 49 3.73 7.01 12.34
N LYS A 50 3.38 7.41 13.57
CA LYS A 50 3.91 8.62 14.21
C LYS A 50 5.43 8.50 14.48
N ALA A 51 5.90 7.33 14.89
CA ALA A 51 7.33 7.05 15.09
C ALA A 51 8.12 6.99 13.77
N MET A 52 7.49 6.55 12.68
CA MET A 52 8.04 6.58 11.31
C MET A 52 7.96 7.96 10.66
N GLN A 53 7.43 8.98 11.34
CA GLN A 53 7.27 10.36 10.86
C GLN A 53 6.50 10.49 9.53
N THR A 54 5.57 9.56 9.26
CA THR A 54 4.78 9.52 8.02
C THR A 54 3.27 9.57 8.28
N PRO A 55 2.75 10.57 9.02
CA PRO A 55 1.32 10.67 9.27
C PRO A 55 0.52 10.74 7.95
N CYS A 56 -0.59 10.02 7.89
CA CYS A 56 -1.48 10.02 6.74
C CYS A 56 -2.11 11.41 6.55
N CYS A 57 -2.21 11.88 5.30
CA CYS A 57 -2.89 13.14 4.98
C CYS A 57 -4.41 13.06 5.11
N SER A 58 -4.98 11.85 5.14
CA SER A 58 -6.42 11.62 5.14
C SER A 58 -6.96 11.38 6.55
N PRO A 59 -8.09 11.99 6.92
CA PRO A 59 -8.76 11.73 8.19
C PRO A 59 -9.20 10.27 8.36
N ASP A 60 -9.34 9.84 9.62
CA ASP A 60 -9.86 8.51 9.97
C ASP A 60 -11.25 8.27 9.34
N GLU A 61 -12.11 9.28 9.27
CA GLU A 61 -13.44 9.18 8.66
C GLU A 61 -13.38 8.86 7.16
N VAL A 62 -12.33 9.28 6.46
CA VAL A 62 -12.07 8.94 5.06
C VAL A 62 -11.55 7.51 4.96
N ILE A 63 -10.57 7.15 5.79
CA ILE A 63 -9.93 5.82 5.81
C ILE A 63 -10.96 4.72 6.14
N PHE A 64 -11.82 4.96 7.12
CA PHE A 64 -12.87 4.03 7.57
C PHE A 64 -14.24 4.35 6.97
N GLY A 65 -14.25 5.10 5.86
CA GLY A 65 -15.45 5.42 5.12
C GLY A 65 -16.15 4.15 4.60
N PRO A 66 -17.49 4.11 4.61
CA PRO A 66 -18.23 2.92 4.18
C PRO A 66 -18.31 2.76 2.65
N ASP A 67 -18.00 3.82 1.89
CA ASP A 67 -18.05 3.84 0.43
C ASP A 67 -16.64 4.07 -0.13
N PHE A 68 -16.13 3.07 -0.86
CA PHE A 68 -14.79 3.08 -1.43
C PHE A 68 -14.57 4.25 -2.41
N ASN A 69 -15.54 4.56 -3.28
CA ASN A 69 -15.38 5.59 -4.29
C ASN A 69 -15.34 6.99 -3.64
N GLN A 70 -16.16 7.20 -2.61
CA GLN A 70 -16.16 8.44 -1.85
C GLN A 70 -14.87 8.59 -1.03
N SER A 71 -14.39 7.53 -0.39
CA SER A 71 -13.12 7.52 0.31
C SER A 71 -11.94 7.80 -0.62
N LEU A 72 -11.89 7.13 -1.78
CA LEU A 72 -10.85 7.35 -2.78
C LEU A 72 -10.83 8.80 -3.28
N TYR A 73 -12.01 9.36 -3.59
CA TYR A 73 -12.14 10.76 -3.99
C TYR A 73 -11.60 11.69 -2.92
N CYS A 74 -11.94 11.45 -1.65
CA CYS A 74 -11.47 12.26 -0.53
C CYS A 74 -9.98 12.06 -0.24
N HIS A 75 -9.41 10.87 -0.44
CA HIS A 75 -7.96 10.64 -0.35
C HIS A 75 -7.21 11.52 -1.34
N LEU A 76 -7.64 11.53 -2.61
CA LEU A 76 -7.07 12.39 -3.63
C LEU A 76 -7.19 13.87 -3.24
N LEU A 77 -8.37 14.30 -2.80
CA LEU A 77 -8.61 15.69 -2.38
C LEU A 77 -7.74 16.11 -1.20
N CYS A 78 -7.62 15.28 -0.15
CA CYS A 78 -6.71 15.51 0.97
C CYS A 78 -5.26 15.62 0.52
N GLY A 79 -4.82 14.75 -0.39
CA GLY A 79 -3.49 14.79 -0.98
C GLY A 79 -3.22 16.12 -1.65
N LEU A 80 -4.13 16.59 -2.51
CA LEU A 80 -3.98 17.86 -3.25
C LEU A 80 -3.93 19.08 -2.33
N ILE A 81 -4.80 19.14 -1.30
CA ILE A 81 -4.80 20.21 -0.29
C ILE A 81 -3.45 20.29 0.42
N LEU A 82 -2.87 19.13 0.73
CA LEU A 82 -1.61 19.02 1.48
C LEU A 82 -0.41 18.71 0.57
N ARG A 83 -0.49 19.07 -0.73
CA ARG A 83 0.46 18.60 -1.76
C ARG A 83 1.94 18.87 -1.46
N ASN A 84 2.22 19.98 -0.78
CA ASN A 84 3.57 20.39 -0.41
C ASN A 84 4.11 19.62 0.80
N GLU A 85 3.23 19.02 1.61
CA GLU A 85 3.63 18.20 2.76
C GLU A 85 3.79 16.72 2.36
N VAL A 86 3.21 16.29 1.24
CA VAL A 86 3.29 14.89 0.78
C VAL A 86 4.73 14.55 0.39
N GLN A 87 5.34 13.64 1.15
CA GLN A 87 6.67 13.10 0.88
C GLN A 87 6.64 11.63 0.48
N VAL A 88 5.55 10.92 0.74
CA VAL A 88 5.38 9.49 0.41
C VAL A 88 4.02 9.26 -0.18
N VAL A 89 3.95 8.53 -1.29
CA VAL A 89 2.68 8.00 -1.82
C VAL A 89 2.67 6.51 -1.57
N SER A 90 1.61 5.99 -0.94
CA SER A 90 1.58 4.57 -0.59
C SER A 90 0.20 3.93 -0.63
N SER A 91 0.19 2.61 -0.77
CA SER A 91 -0.96 1.75 -0.54
C SER A 91 -0.46 0.35 -0.19
N THR A 92 -1.37 -0.53 0.23
CA THR A 92 -1.04 -1.95 0.44
C THR A 92 -0.55 -2.60 -0.86
N PHE A 93 -1.20 -2.33 -1.99
CA PHE A 93 -0.90 -2.96 -3.28
C PHE A 93 -0.71 -1.91 -4.38
N ALA A 94 0.21 -2.17 -5.33
CA ALA A 94 0.45 -1.31 -6.49
C ALA A 94 -0.83 -1.01 -7.29
N HIS A 95 -1.71 -2.00 -7.43
CA HIS A 95 -3.01 -1.85 -8.09
C HIS A 95 -3.80 -0.66 -7.53
N SER A 96 -3.86 -0.49 -6.20
CA SER A 96 -4.64 0.57 -5.56
C SER A 96 -4.12 1.96 -5.91
N ILE A 97 -2.79 2.12 -6.03
CA ILE A 97 -2.16 3.39 -6.43
C ILE A 97 -2.50 3.69 -7.89
N VAL A 98 -2.33 2.71 -8.78
CA VAL A 98 -2.69 2.85 -10.20
C VAL A 98 -4.17 3.15 -10.37
N HIS A 99 -5.03 2.48 -9.61
CA HIS A 99 -6.48 2.72 -9.64
C HIS A 99 -6.82 4.14 -9.17
N ALA A 100 -6.18 4.62 -8.09
CA ALA A 100 -6.39 5.97 -7.58
C ALA A 100 -6.02 7.05 -8.60
N PHE A 101 -4.85 6.93 -9.25
CA PHE A 101 -4.43 7.92 -10.23
C PHE A 101 -5.19 7.80 -11.56
N ARG A 102 -5.61 6.60 -11.97
CA ARG A 102 -6.59 6.46 -13.08
C ARG A 102 -7.90 7.15 -12.76
N LYS A 103 -8.35 7.08 -11.50
CA LYS A 103 -9.56 7.79 -11.10
C LYS A 103 -9.34 9.30 -11.12
N PHE A 104 -8.18 9.78 -10.65
CA PHE A 104 -7.80 11.18 -10.75
C PHE A 104 -7.88 11.70 -12.18
N GLU A 105 -7.37 10.98 -13.19
CA GLU A 105 -7.47 11.37 -14.60
C GLU A 105 -8.93 11.68 -15.03
N GLN A 106 -9.92 11.03 -14.43
CA GLN A 106 -11.34 11.20 -14.75
C GLN A 106 -12.01 12.35 -13.98
N VAL A 107 -11.51 12.71 -12.80
CA VAL A 107 -12.20 13.64 -11.87
C VAL A 107 -11.36 14.86 -11.48
N TRP A 108 -10.18 15.04 -12.06
CA TRP A 108 -9.25 16.12 -11.67
C TRP A 108 -9.88 17.51 -11.75
N GLN A 109 -10.70 17.79 -12.76
CA GLN A 109 -11.40 19.07 -12.91
C GLN A 109 -12.38 19.32 -11.76
N GLU A 110 -13.11 18.29 -11.35
CA GLU A 110 -14.04 18.34 -10.22
C GLU A 110 -13.27 18.59 -8.91
N LEU A 111 -12.14 17.89 -8.72
CA LEU A 111 -11.26 18.09 -7.56
C LEU A 111 -10.71 19.51 -7.49
N VAL A 112 -10.24 20.06 -8.62
CA VAL A 112 -9.76 21.44 -8.71
C VAL A 112 -10.86 22.45 -8.40
N ALA A 113 -12.07 22.25 -8.93
CA ALA A 113 -13.22 23.11 -8.63
C ALA A 113 -13.57 23.09 -7.14
N ASN A 114 -13.56 21.90 -6.51
CA ASN A 114 -13.81 21.77 -5.07
C ASN A 114 -12.76 22.51 -4.22
N ILE A 115 -11.49 22.50 -4.62
CA ILE A 115 -10.43 23.29 -3.95
C ILE A 115 -10.68 24.79 -4.15
N ARG A 116 -10.99 25.22 -5.37
CA ARG A 116 -11.25 26.63 -5.69
C ARG A 116 -12.38 27.20 -4.85
N ASP A 117 -13.51 26.50 -4.83
CA ASP A 117 -14.74 26.98 -4.18
C ASP A 117 -14.77 26.68 -2.68
N GLY A 118 -13.89 25.78 -2.21
CA GLY A 118 -13.92 25.27 -0.84
C GLY A 118 -15.14 24.40 -0.54
N VAL A 119 -15.85 23.92 -1.56
CA VAL A 119 -17.10 23.16 -1.43
C VAL A 119 -16.90 21.72 -1.90
N LEU A 120 -17.22 20.78 -1.02
CA LEU A 120 -17.14 19.36 -1.35
C LEU A 120 -18.31 18.94 -2.24
N SER A 121 -17.98 18.27 -3.35
CA SER A 121 -18.93 17.71 -4.32
C SER A 121 -20.10 16.96 -3.69
N SER A 122 -21.26 17.05 -4.32
CA SER A 122 -22.48 16.31 -3.95
C SER A 122 -22.32 14.79 -4.13
N ARG A 123 -21.29 14.34 -4.85
CA ARG A 123 -20.90 12.93 -4.96
C ARG A 123 -20.61 12.29 -3.59
N VAL A 124 -20.06 13.07 -2.66
CA VAL A 124 -19.75 12.57 -1.31
C VAL A 124 -21.00 12.71 -0.45
N THR A 125 -21.73 11.63 -0.26
CA THR A 125 -22.99 11.62 0.51
C THR A 125 -22.79 11.25 1.98
N VAL A 126 -21.69 10.56 2.31
CA VAL A 126 -21.45 10.06 3.68
C VAL A 126 -21.24 11.23 4.67
N PRO A 127 -22.11 11.40 5.69
CA PRO A 127 -22.06 12.58 6.57
C PRO A 127 -20.76 12.73 7.36
N SER A 128 -20.19 11.63 7.86
CA SER A 128 -18.92 11.66 8.61
C SER A 128 -17.75 12.15 7.75
N ILE A 129 -17.65 11.66 6.51
CA ILE A 129 -16.66 12.11 5.54
C ILE A 129 -16.86 13.59 5.22
N ARG A 130 -18.10 14.02 4.95
CA ARG A 130 -18.40 15.45 4.66
C ARG A 130 -17.97 16.35 5.82
N SER A 131 -18.26 15.97 7.07
CA SER A 131 -17.88 16.74 8.27
C SER A 131 -16.37 16.78 8.50
N ALA A 132 -15.64 15.71 8.21
CA ALA A 132 -14.18 15.69 8.29
C ALA A 132 -13.57 16.57 7.19
N MET A 133 -14.03 16.43 5.95
CA MET A 133 -13.53 17.19 4.81
C MET A 133 -13.85 18.69 4.91
N SER A 134 -14.99 19.08 5.48
CA SER A 134 -15.33 20.52 5.67
C SER A 134 -14.39 21.24 6.63
N LYS A 135 -13.64 20.52 7.48
CA LYS A 135 -12.61 21.11 8.36
C LYS A 135 -11.31 21.37 7.62
N LEU A 136 -11.05 20.62 6.55
CA LEU A 136 -9.82 20.68 5.74
C LEU A 136 -10.00 21.59 4.53
N LEU A 137 -11.14 21.49 3.86
CA LEU A 137 -11.43 22.17 2.61
C LEU A 137 -11.76 23.64 2.89
N LYS A 138 -10.92 24.53 2.38
CA LYS A 138 -11.11 25.98 2.41
C LYS A 138 -10.97 26.50 0.97
N PRO A 139 -11.69 27.58 0.59
CA PRO A 139 -11.53 28.15 -0.74
C PRO A 139 -10.07 28.57 -0.97
N ASP A 140 -9.44 27.97 -1.97
CA ASP A 140 -8.05 28.26 -2.35
C ASP A 140 -7.92 28.30 -3.89
N PRO A 141 -8.26 29.45 -4.51
CA PRO A 141 -8.17 29.62 -5.95
C PRO A 141 -6.74 29.50 -6.48
N GLU A 142 -5.74 29.95 -5.72
CA GLU A 142 -4.34 29.93 -6.14
C GLU A 142 -3.82 28.49 -6.25
N LEU A 143 -4.11 27.65 -5.25
CA LEU A 143 -3.79 26.23 -5.30
C LEU A 143 -4.54 25.53 -6.46
N ALA A 144 -5.81 25.84 -6.65
CA ALA A 144 -6.61 25.30 -7.73
C ALA A 144 -6.02 25.66 -9.11
N ASP A 145 -5.65 26.92 -9.33
CA ASP A 145 -5.00 27.38 -10.56
C ASP A 145 -3.64 26.72 -10.76
N ALA A 146 -2.85 26.56 -9.70
CA ALA A 146 -1.55 25.88 -9.79
C ALA A 146 -1.71 24.41 -10.21
N ILE A 147 -2.65 23.67 -9.61
CA ILE A 147 -2.93 22.27 -9.97
C ILE A 147 -3.49 22.18 -11.39
N TYR A 148 -4.45 23.06 -11.74
CA TYR A 148 -5.03 23.10 -13.08
C TYR A 148 -3.96 23.26 -14.16
N ASN A 149 -3.09 24.26 -13.99
CA ASN A 149 -2.00 24.55 -14.91
C ASN A 149 -1.01 23.39 -15.03
N LYS A 150 -0.78 22.64 -13.95
CA LYS A 150 0.04 21.42 -14.00
C LYS A 150 -0.64 20.31 -14.78
N CYS A 151 -1.92 20.04 -14.51
CA CYS A 151 -2.69 19.00 -15.19
C CYS A 151 -2.78 19.22 -16.72
N ILE A 152 -3.02 20.46 -17.18
CA ILE A 152 -3.11 20.75 -18.62
C ILE A 152 -1.78 20.64 -19.37
N ARG A 153 -0.65 20.84 -18.67
CA ARG A 153 0.70 20.75 -19.28
C ARG A 153 1.20 19.32 -19.37
N LEU A 154 0.64 18.41 -18.58
CA LEU A 154 1.04 17.01 -18.60
C LEU A 154 0.57 16.35 -19.89
N SER A 155 1.52 15.83 -20.66
CA SER A 155 1.21 14.98 -21.81
C SER A 155 1.01 13.54 -21.35
N ASN A 156 -0.16 12.97 -21.65
CA ASN A 156 -0.50 11.57 -21.36
C ASN A 156 -0.33 11.17 -19.87
N TRP A 157 -0.39 12.12 -18.92
CA TRP A 157 -0.23 11.84 -17.47
C TRP A 157 1.11 11.21 -17.06
N TYR A 158 2.16 11.36 -17.88
CA TYR A 158 3.51 10.89 -17.52
C TYR A 158 4.08 11.74 -16.38
N GLY A 159 4.65 11.12 -15.34
CA GLY A 159 5.21 11.85 -14.19
C GLY A 159 4.16 12.62 -13.39
N LEU A 160 2.90 12.18 -13.40
CA LEU A 160 1.79 12.83 -12.70
C LEU A 160 2.07 13.01 -11.19
N ILE A 161 2.62 12.00 -10.53
CA ILE A 161 2.85 11.99 -9.08
C ILE A 161 3.85 13.08 -8.67
N PRO A 162 5.09 13.11 -9.19
CA PRO A 162 6.04 14.16 -8.81
C PRO A 162 5.53 15.55 -9.20
N GLU A 163 4.72 15.67 -10.27
CA GLU A 163 4.28 16.98 -10.70
C GLU A 163 3.16 17.57 -9.82
N LEU A 164 2.24 16.72 -9.35
CA LEU A 164 1.25 17.08 -8.33
C LEU A 164 1.89 17.23 -6.95
N PHE A 165 2.81 16.35 -6.58
CA PHE A 165 3.39 16.23 -5.24
C PHE A 165 4.91 16.38 -5.29
N PRO A 166 5.43 17.62 -5.35
CA PRO A 166 6.82 17.92 -5.71
C PRO A 166 7.84 17.46 -4.68
N ASN A 167 7.40 17.24 -3.43
CA ASN A 167 8.26 16.80 -2.33
C ASN A 167 8.22 15.27 -2.14
N THR A 168 7.56 14.53 -3.03
CA THR A 168 7.51 13.06 -2.98
C THR A 168 8.90 12.49 -3.16
N ARG A 169 9.32 11.64 -2.24
CA ARG A 169 10.62 10.97 -2.25
C ARG A 169 10.56 9.58 -2.87
N TYR A 170 9.47 8.86 -2.60
CA TYR A 170 9.29 7.48 -3.09
C TYR A 170 7.82 7.07 -3.08
N ILE A 171 7.54 6.00 -3.81
CA ILE A 171 6.25 5.32 -3.81
C ILE A 171 6.42 3.97 -3.11
N TYR A 172 5.51 3.64 -2.20
CA TYR A 172 5.61 2.46 -1.35
C TYR A 172 4.36 1.58 -1.41
N GLY A 173 4.55 0.27 -1.56
CA GLY A 173 3.47 -0.73 -1.53
C GLY A 173 3.94 -2.09 -2.00
N ILE A 174 3.09 -3.11 -1.96
CA ILE A 174 3.43 -4.42 -2.51
C ILE A 174 3.42 -4.34 -4.03
N MET A 175 4.55 -4.66 -4.65
CA MET A 175 4.79 -4.51 -6.08
C MET A 175 5.26 -5.78 -6.79
N THR A 176 5.49 -6.86 -6.04
CA THR A 176 5.96 -8.16 -6.55
C THR A 176 4.81 -9.11 -6.88
N GLY A 177 5.10 -10.18 -7.63
CA GLY A 177 4.14 -11.25 -7.93
C GLY A 177 2.98 -10.75 -8.78
N SER A 178 1.74 -11.01 -8.36
CA SER A 178 0.53 -10.57 -9.10
C SER A 178 0.41 -9.05 -9.29
N MET A 179 1.25 -8.25 -8.62
CA MET A 179 1.29 -6.79 -8.77
C MET A 179 2.19 -6.30 -9.90
N GLU A 180 3.08 -7.15 -10.44
CA GLU A 180 4.02 -6.80 -11.52
C GLU A 180 3.35 -6.21 -12.78
N PRO A 181 2.19 -6.71 -13.25
CA PRO A 181 1.51 -6.12 -14.41
C PRO A 181 1.16 -4.64 -14.25
N TYR A 182 1.03 -4.15 -13.01
CA TYR A 182 0.72 -2.75 -12.73
C TYR A 182 1.96 -1.84 -12.74
N LEU A 183 3.17 -2.40 -12.66
CA LEU A 183 4.42 -1.64 -12.59
C LEU A 183 4.61 -0.72 -13.78
N LYS A 184 4.26 -1.17 -15.00
CA LYS A 184 4.35 -0.33 -16.20
C LYS A 184 3.55 0.97 -16.07
N LYS A 185 2.29 0.87 -15.63
CA LYS A 185 1.44 2.06 -15.45
C LYS A 185 1.82 2.85 -14.19
N LEU A 186 2.32 2.19 -13.16
CA LEU A 186 2.81 2.87 -11.96
C LEU A 186 4.06 3.71 -12.27
N ARG A 187 5.05 3.16 -12.96
CA ARG A 187 6.24 3.89 -13.46
C ARG A 187 5.86 5.08 -14.32
N HIS A 188 4.87 4.90 -15.19
CA HIS A 188 4.33 5.99 -16.00
C HIS A 188 3.85 7.17 -15.15
N TYR A 189 3.14 6.92 -14.04
CA TYR A 189 2.73 7.99 -13.11
C TYR A 189 3.88 8.49 -12.22
N ALA A 190 4.80 7.61 -11.84
CA ALA A 190 5.92 7.90 -10.95
C ALA A 190 6.99 8.78 -11.62
N GLY A 191 7.17 8.66 -12.95
CA GLY A 191 8.33 9.20 -13.64
C GLY A 191 9.61 8.56 -13.09
N GLU A 192 10.53 9.41 -12.62
CA GLU A 192 11.82 8.98 -12.06
C GLU A 192 11.76 8.65 -10.56
N LEU A 193 10.59 8.69 -9.92
CA LEU A 193 10.47 8.38 -8.50
C LEU A 193 10.78 6.90 -8.22
N PRO A 194 11.57 6.60 -7.16
CA PRO A 194 11.85 5.23 -6.78
C PRO A 194 10.58 4.50 -6.30
N LEU A 195 10.47 3.26 -6.74
CA LEU A 195 9.39 2.33 -6.40
C LEU A 195 9.91 1.33 -5.37
N LEU A 196 9.48 1.46 -4.12
CA LEU A 196 9.93 0.62 -3.01
C LEU A 196 8.88 -0.44 -2.71
N SER A 197 9.24 -1.72 -2.87
CA SER A 197 8.33 -2.80 -2.49
C SER A 197 8.24 -2.93 -0.97
N ALA A 198 7.00 -3.02 -0.49
CA ALA A 198 6.69 -3.29 0.91
C ALA A 198 7.12 -4.70 1.30
N ASP A 199 7.22 -4.90 2.61
CA ASP A 199 7.60 -6.17 3.19
C ASP A 199 6.54 -7.26 2.95
N TYR A 200 6.94 -8.52 3.13
CA TYR A 200 6.15 -9.71 2.80
C TYR A 200 5.37 -10.24 4.01
N GLY A 201 4.06 -10.41 3.82
CA GLY A 201 3.17 -10.96 4.84
C GLY A 201 1.80 -11.34 4.30
N SER A 202 1.02 -12.02 5.12
CA SER A 202 -0.31 -12.53 4.84
C SER A 202 -1.29 -12.21 5.98
N SER A 203 -2.54 -12.70 5.90
CA SER A 203 -3.51 -12.48 7.00
C SER A 203 -3.14 -13.28 8.26
N GLU A 204 -2.35 -14.33 8.08
CA GLU A 204 -1.89 -15.31 9.06
C GLU A 204 -0.65 -14.83 9.81
N GLY A 205 0.11 -13.90 9.24
CA GLY A 205 1.29 -13.31 9.88
C GLY A 205 2.17 -12.52 8.93
N TRP A 206 3.09 -11.76 9.50
CA TRP A 206 4.24 -11.25 8.75
C TRP A 206 5.21 -12.40 8.47
N ILE A 207 5.90 -12.35 7.33
CA ILE A 207 6.80 -13.44 6.90
C ILE A 207 8.23 -12.91 6.75
N GLY A 208 8.43 -11.87 5.94
CA GLY A 208 9.78 -11.39 5.64
C GLY A 208 9.84 -9.89 5.37
N ALA A 209 11.03 -9.32 5.56
CA ALA A 209 11.28 -7.90 5.28
C ALA A 209 12.11 -7.73 4.01
N ASN A 210 11.85 -6.66 3.26
CA ASN A 210 12.69 -6.28 2.13
C ASN A 210 14.03 -5.75 2.67
N VAL A 211 15.10 -6.50 2.41
CA VAL A 211 16.45 -6.16 2.88
C VAL A 211 17.19 -5.22 1.93
N ASN A 212 16.74 -5.11 0.67
CA ASN A 212 17.38 -4.33 -0.38
C ASN A 212 16.35 -3.36 -0.99
N PRO A 213 15.94 -2.30 -0.26
CA PRO A 213 14.87 -1.42 -0.71
C PRO A 213 15.21 -0.63 -1.98
N GLU A 214 16.49 -0.43 -2.29
CA GLU A 214 16.94 0.31 -3.48
C GLU A 214 16.80 -0.50 -4.78
N LEU A 215 16.64 -1.81 -4.69
CA LEU A 215 16.47 -2.66 -5.88
C LEU A 215 15.12 -2.39 -6.55
N PRO A 216 15.06 -2.51 -7.88
CA PRO A 216 13.80 -2.40 -8.60
C PRO A 216 12.84 -3.51 -8.14
N PRO A 217 11.51 -3.28 -8.20
CA PRO A 217 10.51 -4.24 -7.76
C PRO A 217 10.68 -5.67 -8.27
N GLU A 218 11.21 -5.86 -9.49
CA GLU A 218 11.46 -7.16 -10.11
C GLU A 218 12.63 -7.96 -9.49
N LEU A 219 13.50 -7.30 -8.73
CA LEU A 219 14.69 -7.90 -8.10
C LEU A 219 14.60 -7.90 -6.57
N VAL A 220 13.42 -7.59 -6.03
CA VAL A 220 13.22 -7.54 -4.57
C VAL A 220 13.36 -8.93 -3.98
N THR A 221 14.16 -9.03 -2.92
CA THR A 221 14.29 -10.23 -2.09
C THR A 221 13.80 -9.95 -0.68
N TYR A 222 13.11 -10.92 -0.10
CA TYR A 222 12.57 -10.85 1.25
C TYR A 222 13.33 -11.80 2.16
N ALA A 223 13.89 -11.26 3.24
CA ALA A 223 14.49 -12.09 4.28
C ALA A 223 13.44 -12.47 5.32
N VAL A 224 13.21 -13.77 5.50
CA VAL A 224 12.30 -14.30 6.53
C VAL A 224 12.85 -13.94 7.91
N LEU A 225 12.00 -13.42 8.78
CA LEU A 225 12.41 -13.02 10.13
C LEU A 225 12.20 -14.20 11.09
N PRO A 226 13.24 -14.85 11.63
CA PRO A 226 13.09 -16.08 12.40
C PRO A 226 12.38 -15.90 13.75
N ASN A 227 12.22 -14.66 14.21
CA ASN A 227 11.67 -14.33 15.53
C ASN A 227 10.15 -14.06 15.52
N ILE A 228 9.48 -14.08 14.36
CA ILE A 228 8.05 -13.74 14.25
C ILE A 228 7.14 -14.97 14.09
N GLY A 229 7.73 -16.14 13.91
CA GLY A 229 7.04 -17.42 13.77
C GLY A 229 8.05 -18.54 13.52
N TYR A 230 7.56 -19.77 13.48
CA TYR A 230 8.34 -20.92 13.01
C TYR A 230 8.00 -21.16 11.54
N PHE A 231 9.03 -21.32 10.71
CA PHE A 231 8.92 -21.38 9.26
C PHE A 231 9.54 -22.69 8.74
N GLU A 232 8.76 -23.41 7.95
CA GLU A 232 9.17 -24.62 7.23
C GLU A 232 8.95 -24.41 5.72
N PHE A 233 9.62 -25.19 4.90
CA PHE A 233 9.66 -25.01 3.44
C PHE A 233 9.48 -26.36 2.76
N ILE A 234 8.42 -26.52 1.98
CA ILE A 234 8.12 -27.75 1.23
C ILE A 234 8.66 -27.58 -0.19
N PRO A 235 9.63 -28.40 -0.64
CA PRO A 235 10.16 -28.31 -2.00
C PRO A 235 9.09 -28.53 -3.07
N LEU A 236 9.03 -27.67 -4.09
CA LEU A 236 8.06 -27.74 -5.20
C LEU A 236 8.49 -28.65 -6.36
N VAL A 237 9.40 -29.61 -6.12
CA VAL A 237 9.88 -30.52 -7.15
C VAL A 237 8.68 -31.26 -7.77
N GLU A 238 8.59 -31.31 -9.11
CA GLU A 238 7.59 -32.12 -9.80
C GLU A 238 7.75 -33.58 -9.39
N ASN A 239 6.92 -34.03 -8.45
CA ASN A 239 6.95 -35.40 -7.96
C ASN A 239 6.44 -36.33 -9.06
N VAL A 240 7.37 -36.89 -9.82
CA VAL A 240 7.12 -37.93 -10.83
C VAL A 240 6.55 -39.20 -10.18
N ASP A 241 6.74 -39.39 -8.86
CA ASP A 241 6.42 -40.63 -8.13
C ASP A 241 5.37 -40.49 -7.01
N GLY A 242 4.69 -39.35 -6.88
CA GLY A 242 3.57 -39.19 -5.93
C GLY A 242 3.92 -39.26 -4.43
N VAL A 243 5.19 -39.09 -4.06
CA VAL A 243 5.65 -39.01 -2.65
C VAL A 243 5.52 -37.57 -2.15
N GLU A 244 4.84 -37.32 -1.04
CA GLU A 244 4.80 -35.99 -0.42
C GLU A 244 6.21 -35.52 -0.02
N ALA A 245 6.57 -34.31 -0.45
CA ALA A 245 7.88 -33.75 -0.15
C ALA A 245 8.02 -33.45 1.35
N THR A 246 9.17 -33.77 1.93
CA THR A 246 9.41 -33.52 3.35
C THR A 246 9.72 -32.04 3.57
N PRO A 247 9.02 -31.34 4.48
CA PRO A 247 9.36 -29.95 4.82
C PRO A 247 10.78 -29.85 5.38
N VAL A 248 11.49 -28.79 5.00
CA VAL A 248 12.81 -28.44 5.54
C VAL A 248 12.75 -27.16 6.37
N GLY A 249 13.65 -27.01 7.35
CA GLY A 249 13.71 -25.81 8.17
C GLY A 249 14.26 -24.59 7.43
N LEU A 250 14.07 -23.40 8.00
CA LEU A 250 14.55 -22.13 7.44
C LEU A 250 16.04 -22.10 7.08
N THR A 251 16.89 -22.82 7.81
CA THR A 251 18.35 -22.88 7.57
C THR A 251 18.76 -23.97 6.58
N GLU A 252 17.82 -24.79 6.12
CA GLU A 252 18.07 -25.98 5.30
C GLU A 252 17.63 -25.81 3.85
N VAL A 253 17.07 -24.64 3.50
CA VAL A 253 16.72 -24.28 2.12
C VAL A 253 17.97 -24.11 1.26
N LYS A 254 17.85 -24.42 -0.03
CA LYS A 254 18.94 -24.34 -0.99
C LYS A 254 18.71 -23.21 -1.99
N LEU A 255 19.82 -22.59 -2.38
CA LEU A 255 19.87 -21.54 -3.39
C LEU A 255 19.30 -22.03 -4.73
N GLY A 256 18.33 -21.29 -5.26
CA GLY A 256 17.75 -21.55 -6.59
C GLY A 256 16.68 -22.64 -6.63
N GLU A 257 16.32 -23.22 -5.48
CA GLU A 257 15.18 -24.13 -5.37
C GLU A 257 13.90 -23.37 -5.00
N GLU A 258 12.75 -23.89 -5.44
CA GLU A 258 11.43 -23.32 -5.16
C GLU A 258 10.74 -24.10 -4.05
N TYR A 259 10.09 -23.36 -3.13
CA TYR A 259 9.45 -23.92 -1.95
C TYR A 259 8.09 -23.29 -1.70
N GLU A 260 7.17 -24.09 -1.19
CA GLU A 260 5.97 -23.62 -0.50
C GLU A 260 6.33 -23.33 0.97
N ILE A 261 5.99 -22.15 1.46
CA ILE A 261 6.29 -21.74 2.84
C ILE A 261 5.19 -22.27 3.76
N VAL A 262 5.54 -22.85 4.89
CA VAL A 262 4.63 -23.25 5.97
C VAL A 262 4.94 -22.39 7.20
N VAL A 263 3.90 -21.82 7.81
CA VAL A 263 4.04 -20.92 8.95
C VAL A 263 3.29 -21.49 10.15
N THR A 264 4.01 -21.61 11.26
CA THR A 264 3.43 -21.84 12.59
C THR A 264 3.55 -20.57 13.41
N ASN A 265 2.41 -19.97 13.76
CA ASN A 265 2.36 -18.68 14.47
C ASN A 265 2.00 -18.83 15.95
N PHE A 266 2.21 -17.75 16.72
CA PHE A 266 1.92 -17.71 18.16
C PHE A 266 0.42 -17.87 18.52
N ALA A 267 -0.48 -17.78 17.54
CA ALA A 267 -1.91 -17.99 17.72
C ALA A 267 -2.31 -19.48 17.64
N GLY A 268 -1.36 -20.40 17.43
CA GLY A 268 -1.59 -21.84 17.42
C GLY A 268 -2.13 -22.37 16.09
N MET A 269 -1.99 -21.63 14.99
CA MET A 269 -2.33 -22.12 13.64
C MET A 269 -1.11 -22.78 12.98
N ILE A 270 -1.29 -23.99 12.48
CA ILE A 270 -0.40 -24.69 11.54
C ILE A 270 -1.13 -24.69 10.19
N LEU A 271 -0.55 -24.09 9.15
CA LEU A 271 -1.19 -24.01 7.83
C LEU A 271 -0.24 -24.48 6.73
N PHE A 272 -0.75 -25.43 5.94
CA PHE A 272 -0.27 -25.74 4.60
C PHE A 272 -0.68 -24.62 3.64
N PHE A 273 0.18 -24.29 2.68
CA PHE A 273 -0.08 -23.33 1.61
C PHE A 273 -0.27 -24.07 0.28
N PRO A 274 -1.29 -24.94 0.11
CA PRO A 274 -1.44 -25.65 -1.14
C PRO A 274 -1.53 -24.61 -2.26
N SER A 275 -0.80 -24.87 -3.34
CA SER A 275 -0.77 -24.15 -4.61
C SER A 275 -2.18 -23.89 -5.17
N LEU A 276 -2.89 -22.92 -4.59
CA LEU A 276 -4.13 -22.40 -5.11
C LEU A 276 -3.78 -21.17 -5.94
N GLU A 277 -3.50 -21.39 -7.23
CA GLU A 277 -3.44 -20.39 -8.31
C GLU A 277 -3.16 -18.95 -7.86
N MET A 278 -1.95 -18.68 -7.40
CA MET A 278 -1.36 -17.34 -7.47
C MET A 278 -0.02 -17.45 -8.19
N LEU A 279 -0.11 -17.45 -9.52
CA LEU A 279 0.99 -17.06 -10.41
C LEU A 279 1.68 -15.81 -9.81
N PHE A 280 2.94 -15.93 -9.40
CA PHE A 280 4.05 -15.51 -10.26
C PHE A 280 5.40 -15.84 -9.61
N LEU A 281 6.25 -16.42 -10.45
CA LEU A 281 7.70 -16.58 -10.35
C LEU A 281 8.37 -15.26 -9.97
N GLY A 282 8.54 -15.02 -8.68
CA GLY A 282 9.60 -14.16 -8.18
C GLY A 282 10.71 -15.08 -7.71
N ASN A 283 11.90 -15.01 -8.33
CA ASN A 283 13.07 -15.73 -7.84
C ASN A 283 13.33 -15.32 -6.39
N THR A 284 12.93 -16.16 -5.43
CA THR A 284 13.41 -16.10 -4.05
C THR A 284 14.87 -16.53 -4.04
N TYR A 285 15.76 -15.60 -4.36
CA TYR A 285 17.17 -15.77 -4.05
C TYR A 285 17.36 -15.48 -2.55
N MET A 286 17.37 -16.55 -1.76
CA MET A 286 17.88 -16.55 -0.38
C MET A 286 19.40 -16.51 -0.46
N GLN A 287 20.03 -15.32 -0.42
CA GLN A 287 21.47 -15.21 -0.15
C GLN A 287 21.77 -15.36 1.35
#